data_AF-A0A8J3EWK6-F1
#
_entry.id   AF-A0A8J3EWK6-F1
#
_cell.length_a   1.000
_cell.length_b   1.000
_cell.length_c   1.000
_cell.angle_alpha   90.00
_cell.angle_beta   90.00
_cell.angle_gamma   90.00
#
_symmetry.space_group_name_H-M   'P 1'
#
loop_
_entity.id
_entity.type
_entity.pdbx_description
1 polymer ?
#
loop_
_entity_poly.entity_id
_entity_poly.type
_entity_poly.pdbx_seq_one_letter_code
_entity_poly.pdbx_strand_id
1 'polypeptide(L)'
;MGMSEYYKKIREIMGNELIFMPCVAGIIRNQDGEILLQNKGNGEKWSLPAGAIEMGEAPAEAVIREVWEETGLTVNPKKLVGIFGGKDFRYQYPNGHKVEYNVFMFECEVEHGELVPIDDETVELRYFAPKEMPELALPYPTSIFIQKESEKVYFQWDEAWTKNLTLK
;
A
#
# COMPACT_ATOMS: atom_id res chain seq x y z
N MET A 1 10.34 -5.00 6.80
CA MET A 1 9.72 -5.02 8.14
C MET A 1 9.08 -6.37 8.45
N GLY A 2 9.49 -6.98 9.56
CA GLY A 2 8.87 -8.23 10.00
C GLY A 2 7.42 -8.04 10.44
N MET A 3 6.56 -8.99 10.07
CA MET A 3 5.17 -9.09 10.52
C MET A 3 5.05 -8.83 12.04
N SER A 4 4.10 -7.98 12.45
CA SER A 4 3.91 -7.67 13.87
C SER A 4 3.46 -8.86 14.69
N GLU A 5 3.62 -8.78 16.01
CA GLU A 5 3.21 -9.83 16.95
C GLU A 5 1.70 -10.15 16.85
N TYR A 6 0.88 -9.18 16.47
CA TYR A 6 -0.54 -9.41 16.25
C TYR A 6 -0.77 -10.31 15.03
N TYR A 7 -0.24 -9.94 13.86
CA TYR A 7 -0.41 -10.73 12.64
C TYR A 7 0.31 -12.07 12.69
N LYS A 8 1.44 -12.18 13.40
CA LYS A 8 2.11 -13.45 13.69
C LYS A 8 1.19 -14.40 14.45
N LYS A 9 0.58 -13.95 15.55
CA LYS A 9 -0.37 -14.76 16.34
C LYS A 9 -1.58 -15.18 15.51
N ILE A 10 -2.13 -14.29 14.68
CA ILE A 10 -3.21 -14.68 13.77
C ILE A 10 -2.73 -15.74 12.78
N ARG A 11 -1.55 -15.58 12.19
CA ARG A 11 -0.98 -16.55 11.25
C ARG A 11 -0.75 -17.91 11.91
N GLU A 12 -0.26 -17.95 13.15
CA GLU A 12 -0.11 -19.20 13.92
C GLU A 12 -1.43 -19.94 14.10
N ILE A 13 -2.51 -19.21 14.39
CA ILE A 13 -3.85 -19.79 14.59
C ILE A 13 -4.46 -20.24 13.25
N MET A 14 -4.33 -19.42 12.21
CA MET A 14 -4.99 -19.61 10.91
C MET A 14 -4.23 -20.57 9.99
N GLY A 15 -2.97 -20.90 10.27
CA GLY A 15 -2.15 -21.74 9.39
C GLY A 15 -2.02 -21.12 8.00
N ASN A 16 -2.39 -21.84 6.94
CA ASN A 16 -2.35 -21.34 5.54
C ASN A 16 -3.68 -20.72 5.07
N GLU A 17 -4.66 -20.59 5.96
CA GLU A 17 -5.96 -20.00 5.61
C GLU A 17 -5.83 -18.50 5.28
N LEU A 18 -6.85 -18.00 4.57
CA LEU A 18 -6.90 -16.62 4.13
C LEU A 18 -7.06 -15.66 5.32
N ILE A 19 -6.14 -14.70 5.45
CA ILE A 19 -6.25 -13.59 6.40
C ILE A 19 -6.65 -12.32 5.66
N PHE A 20 -7.70 -11.65 6.13
CA PHE A 20 -8.07 -10.33 5.65
C PHE A 20 -7.27 -9.27 6.41
N MET A 21 -6.51 -8.45 5.69
CA MET A 21 -5.53 -7.54 6.27
C MET A 21 -5.81 -6.08 5.89
N PRO A 22 -6.14 -5.21 6.85
CA PRO A 22 -6.16 -3.78 6.61
C PRO A 22 -4.72 -3.25 6.47
N CYS A 23 -4.47 -2.51 5.40
CA CYS A 23 -3.16 -1.99 5.03
C CYS A 23 -3.25 -0.52 4.61
N VAL A 24 -2.10 0.13 4.54
CA VAL A 24 -1.96 1.51 4.06
C VAL A 24 -0.93 1.57 2.94
N ALA A 25 -1.03 2.57 2.08
CA ALA A 25 0.00 2.89 1.10
C ALA A 25 0.14 4.41 0.95
N GLY A 26 1.37 4.90 0.80
CA GLY A 26 1.68 6.31 0.58
C GLY A 26 2.07 6.60 -0.86
N ILE A 27 1.38 7.56 -1.50
CA ILE A 27 1.88 8.24 -2.70
C ILE A 27 2.71 9.43 -2.22
N ILE A 28 4.01 9.41 -2.51
CA ILE A 28 4.95 10.46 -2.15
C ILE A 28 5.57 11.00 -3.43
N ARG A 29 5.56 12.32 -3.59
CA ARG A 29 6.08 12.98 -4.78
C ARG A 29 7.28 13.87 -4.45
N ASN A 30 8.27 13.88 -5.34
CA ASN A 30 9.31 14.89 -5.32
C ASN A 30 8.83 16.19 -6.01
N GLN A 31 9.70 17.19 -6.06
CA GLN A 31 9.39 18.49 -6.67
C GLN A 31 9.09 18.41 -8.18
N ASP A 32 9.64 17.41 -8.86
CA ASP A 32 9.39 17.14 -10.28
C ASP A 32 8.08 16.37 -10.52
N GLY A 33 7.39 15.96 -9.45
CA GLY A 33 6.12 15.22 -9.50
C GLY A 33 6.29 13.71 -9.74
N GLU A 34 7.51 13.21 -9.68
CA GLU A 34 7.84 11.79 -9.73
C GLU A 34 7.43 11.11 -8.44
N ILE A 35 7.05 9.83 -8.52
CA ILE A 35 6.51 9.06 -7.40
C ILE A 35 7.58 8.15 -6.82
N LEU A 36 7.73 8.17 -5.51
CA LEU A 36 8.61 7.25 -4.79
C LEU A 36 8.04 5.84 -4.81
N LEU A 37 8.84 4.89 -5.30
CA LEU A 37 8.55 3.46 -5.24
C LEU A 37 9.69 2.73 -4.55
N GLN A 38 9.38 1.56 -4.01
CA GLN A 38 10.31 0.64 -3.38
C GLN A 38 10.34 -0.72 -4.09
N ASN A 39 11.50 -1.37 -4.08
CA ASN A 39 11.70 -2.73 -4.55
C ASN A 39 12.42 -3.55 -3.48
N LYS A 40 11.83 -4.70 -3.09
CA LYS A 40 12.39 -5.62 -2.09
C LYS A 40 13.43 -6.60 -2.65
N GLY A 41 13.82 -6.44 -3.92
CA GLY A 41 14.75 -7.31 -4.62
C GLY A 41 14.14 -8.66 -5.02
N ASN A 42 15.00 -9.66 -5.28
CA ASN A 42 14.64 -11.05 -5.55
C ASN A 42 13.59 -11.29 -6.67
N GLY A 43 13.49 -10.37 -7.64
CA GLY A 43 12.52 -10.45 -8.73
C GLY A 43 11.11 -9.99 -8.35
N GLU A 44 10.94 -9.38 -7.17
CA GLU A 44 9.68 -8.74 -6.79
C GLU A 44 9.39 -7.51 -7.64
N LYS A 45 8.10 -7.28 -7.89
CA LYS A 45 7.63 -6.07 -8.56
C LYS A 45 7.80 -4.87 -7.63
N TRP A 46 7.86 -3.68 -8.22
CA TRP A 46 7.88 -2.44 -7.47
C TRP A 46 6.57 -2.23 -6.72
N SER A 47 6.63 -1.48 -5.63
CA SER A 47 5.46 -1.15 -4.81
C SER A 47 5.57 0.28 -4.27
N LEU A 48 4.43 0.81 -3.82
CA LEU A 48 4.44 2.01 -2.98
C LEU A 48 4.98 1.65 -1.59
N PRO A 49 5.54 2.61 -0.84
CA PRO A 49 5.70 2.47 0.59
C PRO A 49 4.36 2.13 1.25
N ALA A 50 4.29 0.97 1.90
CA ALA A 50 3.04 0.34 2.29
C ALA A 50 3.24 -0.76 3.32
N GLY A 51 2.28 -0.89 4.24
CA GLY A 51 2.28 -1.99 5.20
C GLY A 51 0.96 -2.16 5.94
N ALA A 52 0.98 -3.00 6.96
CA ALA A 52 -0.23 -3.38 7.69
C ALA A 52 -0.56 -2.31 8.74
N ILE A 53 -1.86 -2.10 8.98
CA ILE A 53 -2.31 -1.28 10.10
C ILE A 53 -2.18 -2.10 11.37
N GLU A 54 -1.52 -1.56 12.40
CA GLU A 54 -1.40 -2.21 13.69
C GLU A 54 -2.63 -1.97 14.57
N MET A 55 -2.82 -2.87 15.53
CA MET A 55 -3.92 -2.76 16.48
C MET A 55 -3.85 -1.45 17.26
N GLY A 56 -4.90 -0.64 17.13
CA GLY A 56 -5.04 0.65 17.80
C GLY A 56 -4.63 1.86 16.96
N GLU A 57 -3.99 1.67 15.81
CA GLU A 57 -3.62 2.76 14.92
C GLU A 57 -4.83 3.25 14.10
N ALA A 58 -4.93 4.56 13.93
CA ALA A 58 -5.68 5.13 12.82
C ALA A 58 -4.91 4.88 11.51
N PRO A 59 -5.59 4.70 10.35
CA PRO A 59 -4.90 4.51 9.07
C PRO A 59 -3.89 5.61 8.72
N ALA A 60 -4.16 6.86 9.12
CA ALA A 60 -3.24 7.97 8.91
C ALA A 60 -1.98 7.86 9.81
N GLU A 61 -2.08 7.28 11.01
CA GLU A 61 -0.93 7.03 11.87
C GLU A 61 -0.07 5.91 11.27
N ALA A 62 -0.72 4.82 10.83
CA ALA A 62 -0.05 3.69 10.20
C ALA A 62 0.75 4.11 8.95
N VAL A 63 0.20 4.95 8.07
CA VAL A 63 0.94 5.36 6.86
C VAL A 63 2.15 6.24 7.18
N ILE A 64 2.10 7.05 8.25
CA ILE A 64 3.25 7.82 8.70
C ILE A 64 4.37 6.88 9.17
N ARG A 65 4.01 5.90 10.00
CA ARG A 65 4.94 4.90 10.52
C ARG A 65 5.57 4.09 9.39
N GLU A 66 4.76 3.48 8.53
CA GLU A 66 5.24 2.62 7.43
C GLU A 66 6.17 3.37 6.47
N VAL A 67 5.80 4.59 6.07
CA VAL A 67 6.66 5.41 5.21
C VAL A 67 8.00 5.70 5.89
N TRP A 68 8.00 6.03 7.18
CA TRP A 68 9.23 6.29 7.91
C TRP A 68 10.10 5.03 8.02
N GLU A 69 9.53 3.89 8.38
CA GLU A 69 10.25 2.62 8.57
C GLU A 69 10.82 2.07 7.24
N GLU A 70 10.17 2.31 6.10
CA GLU A 70 10.66 1.82 4.80
C GLU A 70 11.59 2.81 4.08
N THR A 71 11.43 4.12 4.31
CA THR A 71 12.08 5.15 3.47
C THR A 71 12.92 6.17 4.23
N GLY A 72 12.81 6.22 5.56
CA GLY A 72 13.43 7.24 6.41
C GLY A 72 12.79 8.63 6.32
N LEU A 73 11.74 8.79 5.52
CA LEU A 73 11.01 10.04 5.38
C LEU A 73 9.92 10.17 6.44
N THR A 74 9.86 11.32 7.10
CA THR A 74 8.69 11.72 7.87
C THR A 74 7.74 12.47 6.96
N VAL A 75 6.49 12.02 6.92
CA VAL A 75 5.48 12.55 6.00
C VAL A 75 4.22 13.01 6.72
N ASN A 76 3.48 13.88 6.04
CA ASN A 76 2.18 14.35 6.44
C ASN A 76 1.12 13.85 5.45
N PRO A 77 0.22 12.93 5.86
CA PRO A 77 -0.85 12.44 5.01
C PRO A 77 -1.88 13.56 4.78
N LYS A 78 -1.96 14.06 3.55
CA LYS A 78 -2.83 15.22 3.23
C LYS A 78 -4.25 14.83 2.90
N LYS A 79 -4.43 13.69 2.23
CA LYS A 79 -5.75 13.21 1.82
C LYS A 79 -5.76 11.71 1.55
N LEU A 80 -6.93 11.10 1.75
CA LEU A 80 -7.22 9.76 1.25
C LEU A 80 -7.45 9.83 -0.26
N VAL A 81 -6.68 9.06 -1.03
CA VAL A 81 -6.78 8.96 -2.48
C VAL A 81 -7.82 7.93 -2.87
N GLY A 82 -7.90 6.83 -2.14
CA GLY A 82 -8.84 5.75 -2.43
C GLY A 82 -8.71 4.59 -1.45
N ILE A 83 -9.67 3.68 -1.53
CA ILE A 83 -9.65 2.41 -0.82
C ILE A 83 -9.71 1.30 -1.87
N PHE A 84 -8.77 0.36 -1.78
CA PHE A 84 -8.59 -0.69 -2.78
C PHE A 84 -8.61 -2.06 -2.13
N GLY A 85 -9.30 -3.02 -2.75
CA GLY A 85 -9.36 -4.37 -2.20
C GLY A 85 -10.10 -5.35 -3.09
N GLY A 86 -10.62 -6.40 -2.46
CA GLY A 86 -11.32 -7.48 -3.15
C GLY A 86 -10.37 -8.53 -3.71
N LYS A 87 -10.90 -9.40 -4.58
CA LYS A 87 -10.18 -10.60 -5.06
C LYS A 87 -8.89 -10.28 -5.80
N ASP A 88 -8.80 -9.12 -6.45
CA ASP A 88 -7.61 -8.68 -7.18
C ASP A 88 -6.47 -8.26 -6.25
N PHE A 89 -6.78 -8.02 -4.97
CA PHE A 89 -5.83 -7.72 -3.88
C PHE A 89 -5.54 -8.95 -3.01
N ARG A 90 -5.93 -10.14 -3.49
CA ARG A 90 -5.58 -11.40 -2.85
C ARG A 90 -4.22 -11.86 -3.32
N TYR A 91 -3.36 -12.20 -2.36
CA TYR A 91 -2.01 -12.67 -2.62
C TYR A 91 -1.74 -13.99 -1.89
N GLN A 92 -0.96 -14.85 -2.54
CA GLN A 92 -0.44 -16.08 -1.93
C GLN A 92 1.09 -16.05 -1.98
N TYR A 93 1.70 -16.06 -0.81
CA TYR A 93 3.15 -16.13 -0.66
C TYR A 93 3.69 -17.50 -1.08
N PRO A 94 4.97 -17.62 -1.47
CA PRO A 94 5.60 -18.89 -1.84
C PRO A 94 5.52 -19.98 -0.77
N ASN A 95 5.45 -19.59 0.51
CA ASN A 95 5.30 -20.51 1.64
C ASN A 95 3.86 -21.02 1.85
N GLY A 96 2.91 -20.62 1.00
CA GLY A 96 1.51 -21.03 1.05
C GLY A 96 0.61 -20.13 1.91
N HIS A 97 1.15 -19.12 2.58
CA HIS A 97 0.35 -18.14 3.31
C HIS A 97 -0.52 -17.33 2.35
N LYS A 98 -1.80 -17.18 2.68
CA LYS A 98 -2.77 -16.42 1.88
C LYS A 98 -3.24 -15.20 2.62
N VAL A 99 -3.31 -14.07 1.91
CA VAL A 99 -3.77 -12.80 2.43
C VAL A 99 -4.68 -12.11 1.41
N GLU A 100 -5.61 -11.30 1.89
CA GLU A 100 -6.39 -10.38 1.06
C GLU A 100 -6.30 -8.99 1.68
N TYR A 101 -5.73 -8.05 0.93
CA TYR A 101 -5.46 -6.71 1.41
C TYR A 101 -6.67 -5.80 1.20
N ASN A 102 -6.91 -4.94 2.18
CA ASN A 102 -7.76 -3.76 2.05
C ASN A 102 -6.89 -2.52 2.32
N VAL A 103 -6.55 -1.81 1.24
CA VAL A 103 -5.52 -0.77 1.27
C VAL A 103 -6.17 0.62 1.31
N PHE A 104 -5.88 1.37 2.36
CA PHE A 104 -6.15 2.80 2.47
C PHE A 104 -4.98 3.59 1.88
N MET A 105 -5.17 4.22 0.74
CA MET A 105 -4.10 4.94 0.05
C MET A 105 -4.14 6.43 0.35
N PHE A 106 -3.02 7.01 0.75
CA PHE A 106 -2.89 8.42 1.08
C PHE A 106 -1.93 9.13 0.12
N GLU A 107 -2.23 10.38 -0.22
CA GLU A 107 -1.22 11.31 -0.75
C GLU A 107 -0.49 11.92 0.44
N CYS A 108 0.84 11.80 0.44
CA CYS A 108 1.71 12.18 1.54
C CYS A 108 2.72 13.22 1.07
N GLU A 109 2.88 14.29 1.85
CA GLU A 109 3.95 15.27 1.62
C GLU A 109 5.11 15.01 2.58
N VAL A 110 6.33 15.07 2.08
CA VAL A 110 7.54 14.95 2.91
C VAL A 110 7.70 16.20 3.76
N GLU A 111 7.77 16.03 5.08
CA GLU A 111 8.10 17.12 6.00
C GLU A 111 9.62 17.23 6.20
N HIS A 112 10.27 16.10 6.47
CA HIS A 112 11.73 16.00 6.61
C HIS A 112 12.20 14.55 6.52
N GLY A 113 13.51 14.33 6.56
CA GLY A 113 14.14 13.01 6.53
C GLY A 113 15.13 12.88 5.38
N GLU A 114 15.90 11.80 5.40
CA GLU A 114 16.80 11.42 4.32
C GLU A 114 16.26 10.14 3.69
N LEU A 115 16.21 10.08 2.36
CA LEU A 115 15.71 8.91 1.66
C LEU A 115 16.72 7.77 1.75
N VAL A 116 16.51 6.90 2.73
CA VAL A 116 17.38 5.76 3.01
C VAL A 116 16.48 4.57 3.39
N PRO A 117 16.70 3.38 2.80
CA PRO A 117 16.05 2.16 3.28
C PRO A 117 16.43 1.95 4.76
N ILE A 118 15.46 2.06 5.66
CA ILE A 118 15.71 1.84 7.10
C ILE A 118 15.51 0.37 7.46
N ASP A 119 14.68 -0.35 6.69
CA ASP A 119 14.44 -1.76 6.92
C ASP A 119 15.38 -2.68 6.12
N ASP A 120 15.55 -3.91 6.62
CA ASP A 120 16.39 -4.93 5.98
C ASP A 120 15.74 -5.56 4.72
N GLU A 121 14.52 -5.13 4.37
CA GLU A 121 13.75 -5.72 3.25
C GLU A 121 13.81 -4.89 1.98
N THR A 122 13.98 -3.57 2.08
CA THR A 122 13.99 -2.68 0.93
C THR A 122 15.38 -2.63 0.32
N VAL A 123 15.49 -3.11 -0.92
CA VAL A 123 16.76 -3.14 -1.67
C VAL A 123 16.98 -1.85 -2.43
N GLU A 124 15.91 -1.27 -2.99
CA GLU A 124 16.00 -0.06 -3.80
C GLU A 124 14.81 0.88 -3.54
N LEU A 125 15.11 2.16 -3.37
CA LEU A 125 14.15 3.27 -3.36
C LEU A 125 14.43 4.16 -4.56
N ARG A 126 13.41 4.46 -5.37
CA ARG A 126 13.59 5.29 -6.56
C ARG A 126 12.34 6.10 -6.89
N TYR A 127 12.54 7.33 -7.34
CA TYR A 127 11.50 8.16 -7.93
C TYR A 127 11.30 7.83 -9.42
N PHE A 128 10.04 7.72 -9.83
CA PHE A 128 9.66 7.48 -11.22
C PHE A 128 8.67 8.52 -11.72
N ALA A 129 8.86 9.01 -12.94
CA ALA A 129 7.84 9.79 -13.62
C ALA A 129 6.55 8.95 -13.74
N PRO A 130 5.34 9.52 -13.52
CA PRO A 130 4.09 8.75 -13.52
C PRO A 130 3.82 7.93 -14.79
N LYS A 131 4.38 8.34 -15.94
CA LYS A 131 4.25 7.65 -17.23
C LYS A 131 5.29 6.56 -17.46
N GLU A 132 6.34 6.52 -16.66
CA GLU A 132 7.49 5.62 -16.78
C GLU A 132 7.57 4.65 -15.60
N MET A 133 6.52 4.62 -14.76
CA MET A 133 6.48 3.71 -13.63
C MET A 133 6.49 2.25 -14.10
N PRO A 134 7.24 1.40 -13.40
CA PRO A 134 7.17 -0.04 -13.59
C PRO A 134 5.79 -0.58 -13.20
N GLU A 135 5.52 -1.82 -13.59
CA GLU A 135 4.33 -2.53 -13.12
C GLU A 135 4.41 -2.73 -11.60
N LEU A 136 3.33 -2.38 -10.89
CA LEU A 136 3.25 -2.53 -9.45
C LEU A 136 2.83 -3.96 -9.06
N ALA A 137 3.24 -4.38 -7.86
CA ALA A 137 2.83 -5.67 -7.29
C ALA A 137 1.32 -5.81 -7.13
N LEU A 138 0.62 -4.70 -6.83
CA LEU A 138 -0.82 -4.64 -6.67
C LEU A 138 -1.45 -3.83 -7.83
N PRO A 139 -2.67 -4.19 -8.28
CA PRO A 139 -3.28 -3.66 -9.49
C PRO A 139 -3.97 -2.31 -9.27
N TYR A 140 -3.22 -1.31 -8.79
CA TYR A 140 -3.75 0.04 -8.63
C TYR A 140 -4.03 0.70 -9.99
N PRO A 141 -5.17 1.40 -10.15
CA PRO A 141 -5.50 2.09 -11.40
C PRO A 141 -4.52 3.24 -11.66
N THR A 142 -3.88 3.24 -12.84
CA THR A 142 -2.81 4.21 -13.17
C THR A 142 -3.24 5.67 -13.11
N SER A 143 -4.54 5.94 -13.29
CA SER A 143 -5.10 7.29 -13.25
C SER A 143 -4.88 8.02 -11.92
N ILE A 144 -4.76 7.29 -10.80
CA ILE A 144 -4.53 7.89 -9.48
C ILE A 144 -3.14 8.53 -9.38
N PHE A 145 -2.18 8.03 -10.15
CA PHE A 145 -0.80 8.52 -10.16
C PHE A 145 -0.61 9.73 -11.07
N ILE A 146 -1.51 9.93 -12.04
CA ILE A 146 -1.45 11.00 -13.04
C ILE A 146 -2.19 12.25 -12.57
N GLN A 147 -3.22 12.10 -11.73
CA GLN A 147 -4.03 13.23 -11.29
C GLN A 147 -3.27 14.12 -10.29
N LYS A 148 -2.83 15.29 -10.75
CA LYS A 148 -2.62 16.42 -9.84
C LYS A 148 -4.01 16.93 -9.41
N GLU A 149 -4.22 17.05 -8.11
CA GLU A 149 -5.31 17.87 -7.53
C GLU A 149 -6.76 17.39 -7.75
N SER A 150 -7.03 16.09 -7.86
CA SER A 150 -8.42 15.62 -7.64
C SER A 150 -8.77 15.72 -6.15
N GLU A 151 -9.82 16.46 -5.81
CA GLU A 151 -10.45 16.47 -4.48
C GLU A 151 -11.29 15.22 -4.22
N LYS A 152 -11.60 14.44 -5.27
CA LYS A 152 -12.45 13.27 -5.17
C LYS A 152 -11.62 12.04 -4.80
N VAL A 153 -12.08 11.33 -3.77
CA VAL A 153 -11.61 10.00 -3.42
C VAL A 153 -12.01 9.03 -4.53
N TYR A 154 -11.07 8.16 -4.93
CA TYR A 154 -11.33 7.04 -5.82
C TYR A 154 -12.19 6.00 -5.10
N PHE A 155 -13.34 5.69 -5.69
CA PHE A 155 -14.22 4.63 -5.23
C PHE A 155 -14.21 3.51 -6.26
N GLN A 156 -13.72 2.33 -5.87
CA GLN A 156 -13.83 1.14 -6.68
C GLN A 156 -15.31 0.73 -6.76
N TRP A 157 -15.87 0.80 -7.95
CA TRP A 157 -17.28 0.48 -8.19
C TRP A 157 -17.43 -0.28 -9.50
N ASP A 158 -18.27 -1.31 -9.48
CA ASP A 158 -18.74 -2.03 -10.65
C ASP A 158 -20.24 -2.24 -10.51
N GLU A 159 -21.01 -1.71 -11.48
CA GLU A 159 -22.47 -1.87 -11.51
C GLU A 159 -22.91 -3.33 -11.54
N ALA A 160 -22.05 -4.26 -11.97
CA ALA A 160 -22.34 -5.69 -11.94
C ALA A 160 -22.46 -6.24 -10.50
N TRP A 161 -21.84 -5.60 -9.51
CA TRP A 161 -21.91 -6.03 -8.11
C TRP A 161 -23.33 -6.02 -7.57
N THR A 162 -24.18 -5.10 -8.04
CA THR A 162 -25.58 -5.04 -7.63
C THR A 162 -26.51 -5.92 -8.48
N LYS A 163 -26.08 -6.36 -9.67
CA LYS A 163 -26.93 -7.13 -10.61
C LYS A 163 -27.31 -8.52 -10.09
N ASN A 164 -26.50 -9.10 -9.22
CA ASN A 164 -26.74 -10.43 -8.63
C ASN A 164 -27.19 -10.38 -7.16
N LEU A 165 -27.42 -9.18 -6.60
CA LEU A 165 -28.02 -9.03 -5.28
C LEU A 165 -29.51 -9.32 -5.39
N THR A 166 -29.87 -10.60 -5.43
CA THR A 166 -31.24 -11.02 -5.16
C THR A 166 -31.47 -10.82 -3.66
N LEU A 167 -32.43 -9.96 -3.32
CA LEU A 167 -32.88 -9.78 -1.94
C LEU A 167 -33.24 -11.17 -1.37
N LYS A 168 -32.46 -11.63 -0.39
CA LYS A 168 -32.85 -12.75 0.47
C LYS A 168 -33.70 -12.24 1.62
#